data_AF-W2CTR4-F1
#
_entry.id   AF-W2CTR4-F1
#
_cell.length_a   1.000
_cell.length_b   1.000
_cell.length_c   1.000
_cell.angle_alpha   90.00
_cell.angle_beta   90.00
_cell.angle_gamma   90.00
#
_symmetry.space_group_name_H-M   'P 1'
#
loop_
_entity.id
_entity.type
_entity.pdbx_description
1 polymer ?
#
loop_
_entity_poly.entity_id
_entity_poly.type
_entity_poly.pdbx_seq_one_letter_code
_entity_poly.pdbx_strand_id
1 'polypeptide(L)'
;MGMALLMAAVLTLTSCGKDESFASKQRAERKAVEKFIKERGIEVLHRYPANGVFGKNQYYLIDDGLNEGKVYLHVIDSGNGNRAVMGRTDVLMRCSGEDFFKRDTAIPFNLFVNEEAPIEFIYGTAQYVSSRGFYVHGDKKFYTASGFFLSPGVESALRYVGENATVSLIVCFVDGSAEQLEQYKPIFYDRVTFRFGD
;
A
#
# COMPACT_ATOMS: atom_id res chain seq x y z
N MET A 1 50.46 -12.69 41.36
CA MET A 1 50.30 -12.90 39.91
C MET A 1 48.99 -13.63 39.71
N GLY A 2 47.97 -12.91 39.27
CA GLY A 2 46.64 -13.48 39.01
C GLY A 2 46.62 -14.25 37.70
N MET A 3 45.72 -15.21 37.60
CA MET A 3 45.16 -15.62 36.32
C MET A 3 43.67 -15.88 36.50
N ALA A 4 42.90 -15.18 35.69
CA ALA A 4 41.46 -15.08 35.71
C ALA A 4 40.80 -16.37 35.21
N LEU A 5 39.82 -16.88 35.96
CA LEU A 5 38.81 -17.81 35.46
C LEU A 5 37.61 -16.99 34.98
N LEU A 6 37.65 -16.60 33.71
CA LEU A 6 36.50 -16.03 33.00
C LEU A 6 35.51 -17.16 32.70
N MET A 7 34.55 -17.35 33.61
CA MET A 7 33.38 -18.18 33.38
C MET A 7 32.54 -17.53 32.27
N ALA A 8 32.56 -18.16 31.09
CA ALA A 8 31.74 -17.78 29.96
C ALA A 8 30.25 -17.93 30.32
N ALA A 9 29.58 -16.80 30.54
CA ALA A 9 28.13 -16.74 30.59
C ALA A 9 27.59 -17.03 29.18
N VAL A 10 27.14 -18.26 28.96
CA VAL A 10 26.31 -18.59 27.81
C VAL A 10 24.98 -17.85 28.01
N LEU A 11 24.83 -16.72 27.34
CA LEU A 11 23.54 -16.06 27.16
C LEU A 11 22.69 -16.97 26.28
N THR A 12 21.96 -17.89 26.90
CA THR A 12 20.82 -18.54 26.25
C THR A 12 19.82 -17.43 25.96
N LEU A 13 19.73 -17.03 24.69
CA LEU A 13 18.62 -16.24 24.18
C LEU A 13 17.36 -17.09 24.35
N THR A 14 16.72 -17.00 25.51
CA THR A 14 15.36 -17.47 25.69
C THR A 14 14.52 -16.61 24.76
N SER A 15 14.04 -17.22 23.66
CA SER A 15 13.12 -16.63 22.71
C SER A 15 11.83 -16.25 23.44
N CYS A 16 11.81 -15.03 23.99
CA CYS A 16 10.64 -14.38 24.54
C CYS A 16 9.64 -14.05 23.42
N GLY A 17 8.39 -14.47 23.63
CA GLY A 17 7.22 -13.94 22.92
C GLY A 17 6.87 -14.66 21.62
N LYS A 18 5.64 -15.17 21.54
CA LYS A 18 5.03 -15.77 20.34
C LYS A 18 4.59 -14.69 19.33
N ASP A 19 5.39 -13.65 19.16
CA ASP A 19 5.11 -12.59 18.19
C ASP A 19 5.96 -12.84 16.94
N GLU A 20 5.29 -13.14 15.83
CA GLU A 20 5.91 -13.26 14.51
C GLU A 20 6.72 -11.98 14.20
N SER A 21 8.02 -12.13 13.92
CA SER A 21 8.90 -11.00 13.60
C SER A 21 8.42 -10.23 12.37
N PHE A 22 8.74 -8.94 12.27
CA PHE A 22 8.41 -8.12 11.10
C PHE A 22 8.88 -8.74 9.78
N ALA A 23 10.07 -9.35 9.77
CA ALA A 23 10.59 -10.09 8.63
C ALA A 23 9.73 -11.31 8.26
N SER A 24 9.17 -12.02 9.24
CA SER A 24 8.23 -13.12 8.97
C SER A 24 6.91 -12.63 8.39
N LYS A 25 6.40 -11.48 8.84
CA LYS A 25 5.22 -10.83 8.26
C LYS A 25 5.43 -10.44 6.80
N GLN A 26 6.57 -9.82 6.46
CA GLN A 26 6.94 -9.51 5.08
C GLN A 26 7.05 -10.78 4.20
N ARG A 27 7.58 -11.89 4.74
CA ARG A 27 7.62 -13.17 4.01
C ARG A 27 6.22 -13.71 3.73
N ALA A 28 5.32 -13.63 4.71
CA ALA A 28 3.93 -14.07 4.56
C ALA A 28 3.17 -13.22 3.54
N GLU A 29 3.28 -11.90 3.62
CA GLU A 29 2.73 -10.98 2.63
C GLU A 29 3.24 -11.30 1.23
N ARG A 30 4.57 -11.39 1.06
CA ARG A 30 5.15 -11.66 -0.26
C ARG A 30 4.59 -12.94 -0.88
N LYS A 31 4.48 -14.02 -0.10
CA LYS A 31 3.89 -15.28 -0.58
C LYS A 31 2.42 -15.10 -1.01
N ALA A 32 1.65 -14.31 -0.27
CA ALA A 32 0.25 -14.05 -0.62
C ALA A 32 0.13 -13.20 -1.90
N VAL A 33 0.94 -12.14 -2.04
CA VAL A 33 0.97 -11.30 -3.24
C VAL A 33 1.44 -12.09 -4.46
N GLU A 34 2.49 -12.91 -4.34
CA GLU A 34 2.96 -13.78 -5.42
C GLU A 34 1.89 -14.80 -5.85
N LYS A 35 1.18 -15.38 -4.88
CA LYS A 35 0.03 -16.26 -5.15
C LYS A 35 -1.07 -15.50 -5.90
N PHE A 36 -1.44 -14.31 -5.42
CA PHE A 36 -2.47 -13.47 -6.04
C PHE A 36 -2.12 -13.12 -7.49
N ILE A 37 -0.90 -12.64 -7.74
CA ILE A 37 -0.37 -12.33 -9.07
C ILE A 37 -0.49 -13.55 -10.00
N LYS A 38 -0.07 -14.72 -9.52
CA LYS A 38 -0.12 -15.96 -10.29
C LYS A 38 -1.56 -16.37 -10.62
N GLU A 39 -2.46 -16.36 -9.64
CA GLU A 39 -3.85 -16.78 -9.80
C GLU A 39 -4.64 -15.85 -10.73
N ARG A 40 -4.32 -14.55 -10.73
CA ARG A 40 -4.92 -13.55 -11.61
C ARG A 40 -4.27 -13.48 -13.00
N GLY A 41 -3.19 -14.23 -13.23
CA GLY A 41 -2.42 -14.17 -14.48
C GLY A 41 -1.85 -12.78 -14.75
N ILE A 42 -1.37 -12.12 -13.70
CA ILE A 42 -0.73 -10.80 -13.79
C ILE A 42 0.69 -10.97 -14.31
N GLU A 43 1.00 -10.22 -15.37
CA GLU A 43 2.35 -10.09 -15.90
C GLU A 43 3.04 -8.90 -15.21
N VAL A 44 4.11 -9.17 -14.45
CA VAL A 44 4.86 -8.12 -13.77
C VAL A 44 5.89 -7.53 -14.72
N LEU A 45 5.76 -6.25 -15.03
CA LEU A 45 6.72 -5.47 -15.80
C LEU A 45 7.76 -4.85 -14.87
N HIS A 46 9.04 -4.96 -15.24
CA HIS A 46 10.15 -4.31 -14.52
C HIS A 46 10.60 -3.00 -15.18
N ARG A 47 9.93 -2.59 -16.26
CA ARG A 47 10.11 -1.31 -16.93
C ARG A 47 8.74 -0.74 -17.24
N TYR A 48 8.57 0.55 -16.98
CA TYR A 48 7.34 1.24 -17.33
C TYR A 48 7.17 1.24 -18.87
N PRO A 49 5.98 0.96 -19.42
CA PRO A 49 5.75 1.02 -20.86
C PRO A 49 6.08 2.40 -21.43
N ALA A 50 6.94 2.47 -22.44
CA ALA A 50 7.43 3.75 -22.98
C ALA A 50 6.30 4.62 -23.59
N ASN A 51 5.25 3.99 -24.11
CA ASN A 51 4.05 4.67 -24.61
C ASN A 51 2.98 4.89 -23.52
N GLY A 52 3.23 4.47 -22.28
CA GLY A 52 2.29 4.53 -21.17
C GLY A 52 1.08 3.60 -21.28
N VAL A 53 1.05 2.70 -22.27
CA VAL A 53 -0.07 1.78 -22.50
C VAL A 53 0.26 0.41 -21.93
N PHE A 54 -0.64 -0.09 -21.07
CA PHE A 54 -0.52 -1.39 -20.42
C PHE A 54 -1.36 -2.44 -21.17
N GLY A 55 -0.84 -3.65 -21.30
CA GLY A 55 -1.66 -4.82 -21.60
C GLY A 55 -2.65 -5.13 -20.47
N LYS A 56 -3.73 -5.83 -20.78
CA LYS A 56 -4.89 -6.06 -19.89
C LYS A 56 -4.54 -6.48 -18.45
N ASN A 57 -3.51 -7.32 -18.27
CA ASN A 57 -3.08 -7.81 -16.96
C ASN A 57 -1.60 -7.47 -16.66
N GLN A 58 -1.07 -6.45 -17.31
CA GLN A 58 0.31 -6.01 -17.07
C GLN A 58 0.35 -5.04 -15.90
N TYR A 59 1.23 -5.29 -14.93
CA TYR A 59 1.45 -4.41 -13.79
C TYR A 59 2.93 -4.09 -13.69
N TYR A 60 3.27 -2.80 -13.73
CA TYR A 60 4.61 -2.32 -13.50
C TYR A 60 4.94 -2.35 -12.02
N LEU A 61 6.02 -3.05 -11.64
CA LEU A 61 6.58 -2.96 -10.30
C LEU A 61 7.30 -1.62 -10.18
N ILE A 62 6.78 -0.72 -9.34
CA ILE A 62 7.41 0.57 -9.07
C ILE A 62 8.70 0.31 -8.28
N ASP A 63 9.83 0.49 -8.97
CA ASP A 63 11.20 0.28 -8.44
C ASP A 63 12.06 1.54 -8.68
N ASP A 64 11.49 2.70 -8.35
CA ASP A 64 12.15 4.01 -8.46
C ASP A 64 12.92 4.42 -7.19
N GLY A 65 13.00 3.52 -6.20
CA GLY A 65 13.70 3.73 -4.93
C GLY A 65 12.98 4.63 -3.92
N LEU A 66 11.73 5.03 -4.19
CA LEU A 66 10.94 5.90 -3.30
C LEU A 66 9.91 5.14 -2.45
N ASN A 67 9.68 3.86 -2.75
CA ASN A 67 8.84 2.96 -1.95
C ASN A 67 9.75 1.99 -1.17
N GLU A 68 9.40 1.65 0.06
CA GLU A 68 10.16 0.67 0.87
C GLU A 68 9.66 -0.76 0.63
N GLY A 69 8.37 -0.92 0.41
CA GLY A 69 7.70 -2.14 0.00
C GLY A 69 7.48 -2.21 -1.51
N LYS A 70 6.71 -3.22 -1.92
CA LYS A 70 6.36 -3.43 -3.33
C LYS A 70 5.02 -2.80 -3.66
N VAL A 71 5.02 -2.02 -4.73
CA VAL A 71 3.80 -1.46 -5.32
C VAL A 71 3.74 -1.85 -6.79
N TYR A 72 2.64 -2.48 -7.19
CA TYR A 72 2.40 -2.91 -8.56
C TYR A 72 1.33 -2.02 -9.17
N LEU A 73 1.65 -1.31 -10.24
CA LEU A 73 0.81 -0.32 -10.89
C LEU A 73 0.35 -0.80 -12.26
N HIS A 74 -0.95 -0.75 -12.50
CA HIS A 74 -1.55 -0.84 -13.83
C HIS A 74 -2.28 0.48 -14.12
N VAL A 75 -1.86 1.19 -15.16
CA VAL A 75 -2.56 2.42 -15.58
C VAL A 75 -3.71 2.04 -16.50
N ILE A 76 -4.94 2.32 -16.05
CA ILE A 76 -6.17 2.11 -16.83
C ILE A 76 -6.40 3.32 -17.74
N ASP A 77 -6.24 4.52 -17.17
CA ASP A 77 -6.32 5.81 -17.85
C ASP A 77 -5.26 6.74 -17.23
N SER A 78 -4.37 7.29 -18.06
CA SER A 78 -3.30 8.18 -17.61
C SER A 78 -3.77 9.56 -17.17
N GLY A 79 -5.03 9.89 -17.42
CA GLY A 79 -5.59 11.21 -17.21
C GLY A 79 -5.22 12.19 -18.33
N ASN A 80 -5.37 13.48 -18.05
CA ASN A 80 -5.21 14.57 -19.03
C ASN A 80 -3.76 15.06 -19.20
N GLY A 81 -2.79 14.47 -18.50
CA GLY A 81 -1.39 14.86 -18.55
C GLY A 81 -0.96 15.95 -17.56
N ASN A 82 -1.88 16.64 -16.90
CA ASN A 82 -1.55 17.57 -15.81
C ASN A 82 -0.97 16.79 -14.63
N ARG A 83 0.25 17.10 -14.21
CA ARG A 83 0.93 16.39 -13.10
C ARG A 83 0.74 17.10 -11.77
N ALA A 84 0.57 16.31 -10.72
CA ALA A 84 0.52 16.83 -9.36
C ALA A 84 1.87 17.45 -8.97
N VAL A 85 1.84 18.54 -8.22
CA VAL A 85 3.00 19.20 -7.65
C VAL A 85 3.06 18.90 -6.16
N MET A 86 4.15 18.25 -5.74
CA MET A 86 4.34 17.84 -4.35
C MET A 86 4.26 19.04 -3.40
N GLY A 87 3.53 18.89 -2.30
CA GLY A 87 3.28 19.91 -1.30
C GLY A 87 2.32 21.02 -1.73
N ARG A 88 1.67 20.91 -2.90
CA ARG A 88 0.76 21.95 -3.42
C ARG A 88 -0.55 21.43 -3.97
N THR A 89 -0.52 20.36 -4.77
CA THR A 89 -1.73 19.87 -5.42
C THR A 89 -2.61 19.15 -4.41
N ASP A 90 -3.80 19.68 -4.18
CA ASP A 90 -4.89 18.97 -3.50
C ASP A 90 -5.38 17.83 -4.40
N VAL A 91 -5.51 16.64 -3.82
CA VAL A 91 -5.92 15.43 -4.52
C VAL A 91 -7.15 14.84 -3.85
N LEU A 92 -8.18 14.61 -4.66
CA LEU A 92 -9.39 13.89 -4.29
C LEU A 92 -9.28 12.47 -4.85
N MET A 93 -9.28 11.49 -3.94
CA MET A 93 -9.16 10.07 -4.26
C MET A 93 -10.45 9.32 -3.94
N ARG A 94 -10.81 8.39 -4.82
CA ARG A 94 -11.75 7.30 -4.51
C ARG A 94 -11.15 5.97 -4.92
N CYS A 95 -11.56 4.90 -4.25
CA CYS A 95 -11.08 3.57 -4.57
C CYS A 95 -12.13 2.47 -4.35
N SER A 96 -11.91 1.36 -5.03
CA SER A 96 -12.52 0.06 -4.78
C SER A 96 -11.44 -1.02 -4.85
N GLY A 97 -11.76 -2.21 -4.39
CA GLY A 97 -10.83 -3.33 -4.43
C GLY A 97 -11.24 -4.47 -3.53
N GLU A 98 -10.27 -5.31 -3.14
CA GLU A 98 -10.49 -6.41 -2.22
C GLU A 98 -9.33 -6.64 -1.25
N ASP A 99 -9.66 -7.02 -0.02
CA ASP A 99 -8.75 -7.65 0.94
C ASP A 99 -8.72 -9.15 0.67
N PHE A 100 -7.58 -9.65 0.20
CA PHE A 100 -7.36 -11.05 -0.16
C PHE A 100 -6.45 -11.80 0.84
N PHE A 101 -5.92 -11.13 1.86
CA PHE A 101 -4.83 -11.69 2.66
C PHE A 101 -5.32 -12.70 3.70
N LYS A 102 -4.76 -13.92 3.66
CA LYS A 102 -5.09 -15.04 4.58
C LYS A 102 -6.60 -15.36 4.63
N ARG A 103 -7.29 -15.24 3.50
CA ARG A 103 -8.73 -15.51 3.39
C ARG A 103 -9.00 -16.54 2.30
N ASP A 104 -10.03 -17.35 2.51
CA ASP A 104 -10.58 -18.24 1.47
C ASP A 104 -11.48 -17.48 0.50
N THR A 105 -12.12 -16.39 0.96
CA THR A 105 -12.94 -15.48 0.15
C THR A 105 -12.44 -14.05 0.32
N ALA A 106 -12.13 -13.37 -0.79
CA ALA A 106 -11.74 -11.97 -0.77
C ALA A 106 -12.91 -11.07 -0.32
N ILE A 107 -12.62 -10.04 0.48
CA ILE A 107 -13.64 -9.09 0.93
C ILE A 107 -13.58 -7.85 0.04
N PRO A 108 -14.62 -7.59 -0.79
CA PRO A 108 -14.66 -6.41 -1.62
C PRO A 108 -14.97 -5.15 -0.81
N PHE A 109 -14.45 -4.01 -1.26
CA PHE A 109 -14.83 -2.68 -0.79
C PHE A 109 -15.04 -1.75 -1.99
N ASN A 110 -15.91 -0.75 -1.85
CA ASN A 110 -16.20 0.18 -2.93
C ASN A 110 -16.66 1.55 -2.41
N LEU A 111 -15.75 2.53 -2.44
CA LEU A 111 -16.03 3.91 -2.02
C LEU A 111 -16.76 4.74 -3.09
N PHE A 112 -17.17 4.15 -4.21
CA PHE A 112 -17.94 4.85 -5.25
C PHE A 112 -19.46 4.75 -5.04
N VAL A 113 -19.95 3.83 -4.19
CA VAL A 113 -21.39 3.48 -4.12
C VAL A 113 -22.12 4.19 -2.98
N ASN A 114 -21.41 4.67 -1.95
CA ASN A 114 -22.03 5.09 -0.69
C ASN A 114 -22.07 6.62 -0.47
N GLU A 115 -21.98 7.43 -1.53
CA GLU A 115 -21.90 8.92 -1.46
C GLU A 115 -20.80 9.46 -0.53
N GLU A 116 -19.91 8.60 -0.02
CA GLU A 116 -18.85 8.96 0.91
C GLU A 116 -18.00 10.07 0.30
N ALA A 117 -17.59 11.09 1.06
CA ALA A 117 -16.70 12.11 0.51
C ALA A 117 -15.42 11.46 -0.07
N PRO A 118 -14.84 12.00 -1.15
CA PRO A 118 -13.53 11.51 -1.59
C PRO A 118 -12.51 11.64 -0.45
N ILE A 119 -11.51 10.79 -0.46
CA ILE A 119 -10.37 10.95 0.45
C ILE A 119 -9.53 12.11 -0.08
N GLU A 120 -9.36 13.15 0.74
CA GLU A 120 -8.63 14.36 0.38
C GLU A 120 -7.23 14.38 1.01
N PHE A 121 -6.22 14.77 0.24
CA PHE A 121 -4.85 14.96 0.72
C PHE A 121 -4.06 15.87 -0.23
N ILE A 122 -3.02 16.53 0.29
CA ILE A 122 -2.04 17.23 -0.55
C ILE A 122 -1.03 16.20 -1.05
N TYR A 123 -0.71 16.21 -2.34
CA TYR A 123 0.29 15.30 -2.89
C TYR A 123 1.63 15.40 -2.13
N GLY A 124 2.14 14.27 -1.64
CA GLY A 124 3.30 14.15 -0.75
C GLY A 124 2.93 14.03 0.74
N THR A 125 1.65 13.93 1.08
CA THR A 125 1.18 13.86 2.48
C THR A 125 0.36 12.61 2.80
N ALA A 126 0.25 11.66 1.87
CA ALA A 126 -0.60 10.47 2.06
C ALA A 126 -0.29 9.70 3.35
N GLN A 127 1.00 9.52 3.71
CA GLN A 127 1.37 8.86 4.97
C GLN A 127 0.81 9.60 6.18
N TYR A 128 0.96 10.92 6.20
CA TYR A 128 0.51 11.74 7.32
C TYR A 128 -1.02 11.66 7.47
N VAL A 129 -1.76 11.86 6.36
CA VAL A 129 -3.23 11.79 6.36
C VAL A 129 -3.72 10.39 6.76
N SER A 130 -3.09 9.33 6.25
CA SER A 130 -3.42 7.94 6.59
C SER A 130 -3.16 7.63 8.07
N SER A 131 -1.99 8.04 8.60
CA SER A 131 -1.64 7.82 10.01
C SER A 131 -2.58 8.49 10.99
N ARG A 132 -3.31 9.53 10.56
CA ARG A 132 -4.33 10.23 11.34
C ARG A 132 -5.76 9.81 10.98
N GLY A 133 -5.93 8.89 10.03
CA GLY A 133 -7.21 8.38 9.54
C GLY A 133 -7.88 7.41 10.51
N PHE A 134 -7.96 7.77 11.79
CA PHE A 134 -8.68 6.99 12.79
C PHE A 134 -9.18 7.89 13.92
N TYR A 135 -10.17 7.40 14.64
CA TYR A 135 -10.59 7.95 15.92
C TYR A 135 -10.63 6.83 16.96
N VAL A 136 -10.55 7.22 18.22
CA VAL A 136 -10.58 6.30 19.35
C VAL A 136 -11.86 6.53 20.13
N HIS A 137 -12.59 5.46 20.42
CA HIS A 137 -13.78 5.48 21.28
C HIS A 137 -13.67 4.38 22.32
N GLY A 138 -13.40 4.76 23.57
CA GLY A 138 -12.96 3.83 24.62
C GLY A 138 -11.61 3.20 24.26
N ASP A 139 -11.49 1.89 24.42
CA ASP A 139 -10.26 1.14 24.08
C ASP A 139 -10.23 0.67 22.61
N LYS A 140 -11.18 1.14 21.78
CA LYS A 140 -11.30 0.73 20.37
C LYS A 140 -10.84 1.83 19.43
N LYS A 141 -10.01 1.43 18.46
CA LYS A 141 -9.58 2.25 17.32
C LYS A 141 -10.48 1.97 16.12
N PHE A 142 -11.02 3.03 15.53
CA PHE A 142 -11.87 2.96 14.34
C PHE A 142 -11.20 3.75 13.22
N TYR A 143 -10.89 3.07 12.11
CA TYR A 143 -10.29 3.71 10.95
C TYR A 143 -11.35 4.38 10.08
N THR A 144 -11.00 5.53 9.54
CA THR A 144 -11.73 6.21 8.47
C THR A 144 -11.30 5.64 7.12
N ALA A 145 -11.96 6.05 6.03
CA ALA A 145 -11.54 5.66 4.67
C ALA A 145 -10.07 6.01 4.38
N SER A 146 -9.57 7.16 4.85
CA SER A 146 -8.16 7.51 4.71
C SER A 146 -7.23 6.56 5.47
N GLY A 147 -7.58 6.14 6.69
CA GLY A 147 -6.76 5.19 7.45
C GLY A 147 -6.81 3.76 6.93
N PHE A 148 -7.89 3.38 6.22
CA PHE A 148 -7.99 2.08 5.56
C PHE A 148 -7.30 2.03 4.20
N PHE A 149 -7.38 3.09 3.40
CA PHE A 149 -7.12 2.99 1.96
C PHE A 149 -6.14 4.01 1.38
N LEU A 150 -5.86 5.14 2.06
CA LEU A 150 -4.84 6.08 1.60
C LEU A 150 -3.47 5.62 2.09
N SER A 151 -2.47 5.64 1.22
CA SER A 151 -1.11 5.26 1.57
C SER A 151 -0.06 5.88 0.65
N PRO A 152 1.23 5.88 1.05
CA PRO A 152 2.35 6.23 0.16
C PRO A 152 2.37 5.38 -1.10
N GLY A 153 2.04 4.09 -0.99
CA GLY A 153 1.95 3.19 -2.12
C GLY A 153 0.86 3.58 -3.11
N VAL A 154 -0.31 4.02 -2.65
CA VAL A 154 -1.35 4.56 -3.55
C VAL A 154 -0.91 5.89 -4.17
N GLU A 155 -0.39 6.80 -3.35
CA GLU A 155 0.12 8.11 -3.78
C GLU A 155 1.24 7.99 -4.83
N SER A 156 2.03 6.91 -4.79
CA SER A 156 3.11 6.65 -5.73
C SER A 156 2.67 6.61 -7.19
N ALA A 157 1.41 6.25 -7.46
CA ALA A 157 0.84 6.26 -8.81
C ALA A 157 0.86 7.66 -9.45
N LEU A 158 0.73 8.74 -8.66
CA LEU A 158 0.74 10.13 -9.14
C LEU A 158 2.09 10.57 -9.74
N ARG A 159 3.17 9.78 -9.54
CA ARG A 159 4.43 9.97 -10.27
C ARG A 159 4.32 9.63 -11.76
N TYR A 160 3.35 8.79 -12.12
CA TYR A 160 3.18 8.20 -13.45
C TYR A 160 1.93 8.72 -14.19
N VAL A 161 0.90 9.11 -13.43
CA VAL A 161 -0.39 9.54 -13.99
C VAL A 161 -0.73 10.99 -13.64
N GLY A 162 -1.71 11.55 -14.33
CA GLY A 162 -2.11 12.94 -14.19
C GLY A 162 -3.45 13.13 -13.52
N GLU A 163 -3.93 14.35 -13.56
CA GLU A 163 -5.29 14.69 -13.20
C GLU A 163 -6.28 13.87 -14.05
N ASN A 164 -7.38 13.48 -13.44
CA ASN A 164 -8.42 12.64 -14.01
C ASN A 164 -8.04 11.16 -14.24
N ALA A 165 -6.84 10.74 -13.84
CA ALA A 165 -6.38 9.37 -14.04
C ALA A 165 -7.17 8.31 -13.26
N THR A 166 -7.09 7.09 -13.78
CA THR A 166 -7.61 5.86 -13.16
C THR A 166 -6.54 4.78 -13.22
N VAL A 167 -6.28 4.13 -12.08
CA VAL A 167 -5.27 3.06 -11.96
C VAL A 167 -5.82 1.87 -11.19
N SER A 168 -5.15 0.72 -11.34
CA SER A 168 -5.28 -0.44 -10.47
C SER A 168 -3.94 -0.69 -9.79
N LEU A 169 -3.98 -1.10 -8.52
CA LEU A 169 -2.79 -1.20 -7.66
C LEU A 169 -2.80 -2.47 -6.81
N ILE A 170 -1.63 -3.07 -6.61
CA ILE A 170 -1.38 -3.96 -5.47
C ILE A 170 -0.38 -3.24 -4.57
N VAL A 171 -0.76 -2.99 -3.32
CA VAL A 171 0.07 -2.26 -2.34
C VAL A 171 0.39 -3.16 -1.16
N CYS A 172 1.68 -3.45 -0.96
CA CYS A 172 2.21 -4.13 0.22
C CYS A 172 2.15 -3.23 1.47
N PHE A 173 2.06 -3.84 2.66
CA PHE A 173 1.78 -3.16 3.92
C PHE A 173 2.83 -2.13 4.33
N VAL A 174 4.08 -2.27 3.88
CA VAL A 174 5.16 -1.34 4.23
C VAL A 174 4.87 0.07 3.68
N ASP A 175 4.38 0.17 2.45
CA ASP A 175 3.86 1.43 1.87
C ASP A 175 2.32 1.48 1.92
N GLY A 176 1.72 0.68 2.80
CA GLY A 176 0.28 0.55 2.98
C GLY A 176 -0.30 1.65 3.86
N SER A 177 -1.62 1.68 3.95
CA SER A 177 -2.34 2.57 4.86
C SER A 177 -2.02 2.26 6.33
N ALA A 178 -2.46 3.12 7.25
CA ALA A 178 -2.30 2.88 8.68
C ALA A 178 -2.85 1.52 9.12
N GLU A 179 -4.01 1.10 8.58
CA GLU A 179 -4.59 -0.20 8.90
C GLU A 179 -3.83 -1.35 8.23
N GLN A 180 -3.36 -1.19 6.99
CA GLN A 180 -2.54 -2.21 6.33
C GLN A 180 -1.25 -2.48 7.10
N LEU A 181 -0.57 -1.41 7.54
CA LEU A 181 0.68 -1.51 8.29
C LEU A 181 0.47 -2.18 9.65
N GLU A 182 -0.62 -1.83 10.36
CA GLU A 182 -0.94 -2.42 11.67
C GLU A 182 -1.32 -3.91 11.57
N GLN A 183 -2.04 -4.29 10.50
CA GLN A 183 -2.49 -5.66 10.27
C GLN A 183 -1.52 -6.51 9.42
N TYR A 184 -0.42 -5.91 8.93
CA TYR A 184 0.56 -6.52 8.05
C TYR A 184 -0.06 -7.17 6.80
N LYS A 185 -1.00 -6.48 6.16
CA LYS A 185 -1.75 -7.02 5.01
C LYS A 185 -1.59 -6.17 3.73
N PRO A 186 -1.43 -6.82 2.57
CA PRO A 186 -1.53 -6.15 1.28
C PRO A 186 -3.00 -5.89 0.93
N ILE A 187 -3.23 -4.90 0.06
CA ILE A 187 -4.56 -4.65 -0.54
C ILE A 187 -4.42 -4.65 -2.06
N PHE A 188 -5.40 -5.22 -2.74
CA PHE A 188 -5.60 -5.04 -4.17
C PHE A 188 -6.67 -3.97 -4.38
N TYR A 189 -6.32 -2.89 -5.06
CA TYR A 189 -7.24 -1.86 -5.51
C TYR A 189 -7.54 -2.11 -6.99
N ASP A 190 -8.75 -2.54 -7.33
CA ASP A 190 -9.14 -2.76 -8.73
C ASP A 190 -9.31 -1.43 -9.47
N ARG A 191 -9.64 -0.37 -8.73
CA ARG A 191 -9.79 0.98 -9.26
C ARG A 191 -9.46 2.02 -8.20
N VAL A 192 -8.56 2.94 -8.55
CA VAL A 192 -8.29 4.19 -7.83
C VAL A 192 -8.39 5.34 -8.83
N THR A 193 -9.15 6.38 -8.49
CA THR A 193 -9.27 7.59 -9.31
C THR A 193 -8.61 8.76 -8.61
N PHE A 194 -7.91 9.61 -9.37
CA PHE A 194 -7.34 10.86 -8.89
C PHE A 194 -8.00 12.05 -9.60
N ARG A 195 -8.44 13.04 -8.82
CA ARG A 195 -8.88 14.36 -9.29
C ARG A 195 -8.07 15.40 -8.53
N PHE A 196 -7.70 16.50 -9.17
CA PHE A 196 -7.05 17.59 -8.45
C PHE A 196 -8.13 18.56 -7.98
N GLY A 197 -8.02 18.99 -6.73
CA GLY A 197 -8.87 20.03 -6.17
C GLY A 197 -8.62 21.36 -6.86
N ASP A 198 -9.61 22.25 -6.79
CA ASP A 198 -9.53 23.63 -7.25
C ASP A 198 -8.69 24.51 -6.30
#